data_AF-A0AAD6T175-F1
#
_entry.id   AF-A0AAD6T175-F1
#
_cell.length_a   1.000
_cell.length_b   1.000
_cell.length_c   1.000
_cell.angle_alpha   90.00
_cell.angle_beta   90.00
_cell.angle_gamma   90.00
#
_symmetry.space_group_name_H-M   'P 1'
#
loop_
_entity.id
_entity.type
_entity.pdbx_description
1 polymer ?
#
loop_
_entity_poly.entity_id
_entity_poly.type
_entity_poly.pdbx_seq_one_letter_code
_entity_poly.pdbx_strand_id
1 'polypeptide(L)'
;MLTPNEDVFSCILSHVQEPKTLHAVLHALPKSHPLFSVALQRLFALPVYLDTVDAIVASGEIIDHLVAPDAGEVLAIQHLDIAAETARMGGDRFVVEASDVVAFRDRLSELFARTRNLKSISYHSYPGIPLSRENLDALATCERLHTLAVDTAVRQTNSEDYEALKDTETWNIEPLFIGLAPSLTSLELRHICMTTLNAIVSHKGALATCNNLEHLKLDITEGAWDWEDNWGGTPPVGASSEFVFPSLGLPAVRRLELVVSDLTVRRPRAGPLDLVDCTLLTDLSFDIRQGLYTDINSVEIFRALDAPALSHLEIKDNNTSASRQRLEWEPRREAHRFFPGLVDQFLGTLTSLSSLWVDQSALLPGHAESDWWGETHDFCGVRELWDSASTHYHAIEKASWRMALQTTLWQLESLRVGFRVVNGTEIGLVLGCCDPAKLRQFGFTWAWHEYGRDDPISPELLVHLARFPKLTDVHILFPRPETQVSGNPDPLIDVRMVHDVAAIFKSNGSICRVGMGNSLVWERSMGPEGVLTCDGSSAPDPLVPKFYHAGYLANRQEPLDEYDATPRRPGRTEEIGQLRDLLGRILGKEAEAKDVYPLPTLLGQR
;
A
#
# COMPACT_ATOMS: atom_id res chain seq x y z
N MET A 1 30.89 -17.06 -32.02
CA MET A 1 29.81 -17.31 -31.05
C MET A 1 29.50 -15.99 -30.39
N LEU A 2 28.29 -15.45 -30.60
CA LEU A 2 27.83 -14.27 -29.87
C LEU A 2 27.51 -14.73 -28.44
N THR A 3 28.21 -14.20 -27.45
CA THR A 3 27.81 -14.38 -26.05
C THR A 3 26.40 -13.80 -25.88
N PRO A 4 25.44 -14.55 -25.33
CA PRO A 4 24.11 -14.02 -25.07
C PRO A 4 24.24 -12.78 -24.17
N ASN A 5 23.61 -11.67 -24.56
CA ASN A 5 23.62 -10.45 -23.76
C ASN A 5 22.60 -10.61 -22.61
N GLU A 6 23.10 -10.82 -21.39
CA GLU A 6 22.29 -10.99 -20.17
C GLU A 6 21.39 -9.78 -19.91
N ASP A 7 21.83 -8.56 -20.21
CA ASP A 7 21.04 -7.33 -20.00
C ASP A 7 19.84 -7.28 -20.95
N VAL A 8 20.04 -7.66 -22.21
CA VAL A 8 18.95 -7.72 -23.21
C VAL A 8 17.95 -8.80 -22.84
N PHE A 9 18.43 -9.96 -22.40
CA PHE A 9 17.55 -11.04 -21.97
C PHE A 9 16.77 -10.68 -20.70
N SER A 10 17.44 -10.06 -19.72
CA SER A 10 16.80 -9.52 -18.51
C SER A 10 15.73 -8.49 -18.86
N CYS A 11 16.02 -7.59 -19.79
CA CYS A 11 15.04 -6.61 -20.30
C CYS A 11 13.83 -7.31 -20.93
N ILE A 12 14.02 -8.29 -21.80
CA ILE A 12 12.91 -9.08 -22.38
C ILE A 12 12.08 -9.75 -21.28
N LEU A 13 12.74 -10.40 -20.31
CA LEU A 13 12.07 -11.11 -19.23
C LEU A 13 11.36 -10.17 -18.25
N SER A 14 11.80 -8.93 -18.11
CA SER A 14 11.13 -7.89 -17.31
C SER A 14 9.71 -7.57 -17.82
N HIS A 15 9.43 -7.85 -19.10
CA HIS A 15 8.10 -7.72 -19.70
C HIS A 15 7.24 -8.99 -19.56
N VAL A 16 7.82 -10.12 -19.14
CA VAL A 16 7.07 -11.34 -18.85
C VAL A 16 6.53 -11.24 -17.42
N GLN A 17 5.20 -11.29 -17.31
CA GLN A 17 4.45 -11.15 -16.06
C GLN A 17 3.84 -12.48 -15.60
N GLU A 18 3.81 -13.50 -16.46
CA GLU A 18 3.18 -14.79 -16.17
C GLU A 18 4.21 -15.80 -15.64
N PRO A 19 4.03 -16.34 -14.41
CA PRO A 19 4.92 -17.34 -13.83
C PRO A 19 5.05 -18.61 -14.70
N LYS A 20 3.95 -19.06 -15.31
CA LYS A 20 3.93 -20.23 -16.22
C LYS A 20 4.85 -20.04 -17.43
N THR A 21 4.86 -18.84 -18.00
CA THR A 21 5.72 -18.50 -19.14
C THR A 21 7.19 -18.50 -18.73
N LEU A 22 7.53 -17.95 -17.57
CA LEU A 22 8.90 -18.00 -17.05
C LEU A 22 9.34 -19.42 -16.65
N HIS A 23 8.44 -20.23 -16.11
CA HIS A 23 8.70 -21.64 -15.82
C HIS A 23 9.04 -22.42 -17.10
N ALA A 24 8.29 -22.20 -18.18
CA ALA A 24 8.60 -22.79 -19.48
C ALA A 24 9.96 -22.32 -20.04
N VAL A 25 10.32 -21.05 -19.83
CA VAL A 25 11.65 -20.52 -20.20
C VAL A 25 12.75 -21.23 -19.39
N LEU A 26 12.58 -21.36 -18.07
CA LEU A 26 13.54 -22.05 -17.21
C LEU A 26 13.74 -23.51 -17.61
N HIS A 27 12.66 -24.23 -17.93
CA HIS A 27 12.75 -25.61 -18.40
C HIS A 27 13.40 -25.76 -19.77
N ALA A 28 13.30 -24.75 -20.64
CA ALA A 28 13.96 -24.74 -21.93
C ALA A 28 15.47 -24.46 -21.85
N LEU A 29 15.93 -23.85 -20.75
CA LEU A 29 17.32 -23.48 -20.53
C LEU A 29 18.06 -24.58 -19.75
N PRO A 30 19.16 -25.15 -20.26
CA PRO A 30 20.03 -26.00 -19.44
C PRO A 30 20.52 -25.22 -18.21
N LYS A 31 20.57 -25.86 -17.03
CA LYS A 31 21.05 -25.22 -15.78
C LYS A 31 22.47 -24.63 -15.90
N SER A 32 23.29 -25.17 -16.81
CA SER A 32 24.65 -24.68 -17.10
C SER A 32 24.68 -23.45 -18.03
N HIS A 33 23.54 -23.04 -18.58
CA HIS A 33 23.47 -21.92 -19.51
C HIS A 33 23.51 -20.57 -18.76
N PRO A 34 24.30 -19.58 -19.19
CA PRO A 34 24.44 -18.28 -18.50
C PRO A 34 23.10 -17.55 -18.25
N LEU A 35 22.18 -17.63 -19.22
CA LEU A 35 20.85 -17.02 -19.10
C LEU A 35 19.91 -17.70 -18.09
N PHE A 36 20.24 -18.90 -17.61
CA PHE A 36 19.41 -19.63 -16.64
C PHE A 36 19.28 -18.84 -15.34
N SER A 37 20.38 -18.26 -14.85
CA SER A 37 20.38 -17.43 -13.64
C SER A 37 19.52 -16.18 -13.78
N VAL A 38 19.52 -15.55 -14.96
CA VAL A 38 18.71 -14.37 -15.28
C VAL A 38 17.21 -14.72 -15.28
N ALA A 39 16.84 -15.84 -15.91
CA ALA A 39 15.47 -16.35 -15.89
C ALA A 39 15.00 -16.70 -14.48
N LEU A 40 15.88 -17.30 -13.69
CA LEU A 40 15.60 -17.70 -12.32
C LEU A 40 15.40 -16.48 -11.41
N GLN A 41 16.27 -15.47 -11.53
CA GLN A 41 16.13 -14.19 -10.82
C GLN A 41 14.82 -13.50 -11.16
N ARG A 42 14.43 -13.50 -12.45
CA ARG A 42 13.15 -12.93 -12.86
C ARG A 42 11.97 -13.68 -12.25
N LEU A 43 12.00 -15.02 -12.27
CA LEU A 43 10.94 -15.83 -11.66
C LEU A 43 10.76 -15.47 -10.17
N PHE A 44 11.85 -15.29 -9.43
CA PHE A 44 11.81 -14.91 -8.01
C PHE A 44 11.45 -13.44 -7.77
N ALA A 45 11.51 -12.59 -8.79
CA ALA A 45 11.04 -11.21 -8.71
C ALA A 45 9.52 -11.10 -8.95
N LEU A 46 8.84 -12.16 -9.37
CA LEU A 46 7.40 -12.19 -9.54
C LEU A 46 6.69 -12.78 -8.31
N PRO A 47 5.48 -12.30 -7.98
CA PRO A 47 4.64 -12.93 -6.97
C PRO A 47 4.18 -14.32 -7.41
N VAL A 48 4.09 -15.25 -6.46
CA VAL A 48 3.49 -16.57 -6.63
C VAL A 48 1.97 -16.42 -6.43
N TYR A 49 1.22 -16.43 -7.52
CA TYR A 49 -0.25 -16.29 -7.50
C TYR A 49 -0.95 -17.65 -7.40
N LEU A 50 -2.04 -17.71 -6.62
CA LEU A 50 -2.91 -18.88 -6.43
C LEU A 50 -4.39 -18.51 -6.56
N ASP A 51 -4.70 -17.57 -7.43
CA ASP A 51 -6.05 -17.04 -7.65
C ASP A 51 -6.94 -17.94 -8.53
N THR A 52 -6.33 -18.80 -9.34
CA THR A 52 -6.97 -19.65 -10.34
C THR A 52 -6.37 -21.06 -10.30
N VAL A 53 -7.10 -22.07 -10.76
CA VAL A 53 -6.60 -23.46 -10.84
C VAL A 53 -5.31 -23.54 -11.68
N ASP A 54 -5.27 -22.84 -12.81
CA ASP A 54 -4.08 -22.77 -13.66
C ASP A 54 -2.89 -22.11 -12.95
N ALA A 55 -3.13 -21.06 -12.16
CA ALA A 55 -2.09 -20.42 -11.36
C ALA A 55 -1.62 -21.34 -10.22
N ILE A 56 -2.52 -22.05 -9.53
CA ILE A 56 -2.18 -23.03 -8.49
C ILE A 56 -1.31 -24.14 -9.06
N VAL A 57 -1.67 -24.71 -10.21
CA VAL A 57 -0.88 -25.77 -10.86
C VAL A 57 0.49 -25.23 -11.29
N ALA A 58 0.54 -24.07 -11.95
CA ALA A 58 1.81 -23.48 -12.39
C ALA A 58 2.71 -23.10 -11.21
N SER A 59 2.16 -22.51 -10.16
CA SER A 59 2.86 -22.18 -8.91
C SER A 59 3.31 -23.45 -8.17
N GLY A 60 2.49 -24.50 -8.18
CA GLY A 60 2.82 -25.81 -7.63
C GLY A 60 4.00 -26.46 -8.34
N GLU A 61 4.02 -26.43 -9.68
CA GLU A 61 5.15 -26.92 -10.49
C GLU A 61 6.44 -26.14 -10.21
N ILE A 62 6.34 -24.81 -10.07
CA ILE A 62 7.47 -23.97 -9.69
C ILE A 62 8.00 -24.36 -8.31
N ILE A 63 7.11 -24.53 -7.31
CA ILE A 63 7.53 -24.92 -5.96
C ILE A 63 8.17 -26.31 -6.00
N ASP A 64 7.57 -27.28 -6.69
CA ASP A 64 8.10 -28.64 -6.82
C ASP A 64 9.51 -28.64 -7.44
N HIS A 65 9.74 -27.79 -8.45
CA HIS A 65 11.07 -27.59 -9.03
C HIS A 65 12.08 -27.06 -8.01
N LEU A 66 11.67 -26.10 -7.17
CA LEU A 66 12.53 -25.46 -6.17
C LEU A 66 12.80 -26.36 -4.97
N VAL A 67 11.86 -27.21 -4.59
CA VAL A 67 12.01 -28.18 -3.51
C VAL A 67 12.58 -29.52 -3.97
N ALA A 68 12.95 -29.69 -5.24
CA ALA A 68 13.62 -30.90 -5.72
C ALA A 68 14.97 -31.11 -4.99
N PRO A 69 15.36 -32.33 -4.56
CA PRO A 69 16.53 -32.58 -3.70
C PRO A 69 17.87 -32.02 -4.21
N ASP A 70 18.00 -31.91 -5.53
CA ASP A 70 19.16 -31.41 -6.27
C ASP A 70 19.04 -29.92 -6.67
N ALA A 71 17.95 -29.25 -6.29
CA ALA A 71 17.74 -27.84 -6.54
C ALA A 71 18.55 -26.97 -5.56
N GLY A 72 19.80 -26.65 -5.92
CA GLY A 72 20.62 -25.66 -5.22
C GLY A 72 20.12 -24.23 -5.42
N GLU A 73 19.27 -24.00 -6.41
CA GLU A 73 18.65 -22.72 -6.78
C GLU A 73 17.82 -22.11 -5.65
N VAL A 74 17.19 -22.94 -4.81
CA VAL A 74 16.38 -22.50 -3.67
C VAL A 74 17.17 -21.64 -2.68
N LEU A 75 18.49 -21.85 -2.60
CA LEU A 75 19.37 -21.05 -1.75
C LEU A 75 19.61 -19.64 -2.30
N ALA A 76 19.28 -19.36 -3.55
CA ALA A 76 19.40 -18.02 -4.14
C ALA A 76 18.21 -17.11 -3.79
N ILE A 77 17.09 -17.69 -3.32
CA ILE A 77 15.89 -16.95 -2.98
C ILE A 77 16.15 -16.09 -1.73
N GLN A 78 15.95 -14.78 -1.88
CA GLN A 78 16.07 -13.80 -0.80
C GLN A 78 14.74 -13.09 -0.51
N HIS A 79 13.86 -13.04 -1.49
CA HIS A 79 12.57 -12.35 -1.44
C HIS A 79 11.52 -13.30 -1.98
N LEU A 80 10.39 -13.36 -1.31
CA LEU A 80 9.27 -14.21 -1.72
C LEU A 80 7.97 -13.45 -1.48
N ASP A 81 7.19 -13.29 -2.53
CA ASP A 81 5.85 -12.72 -2.47
C ASP A 81 4.86 -13.79 -2.90
N ILE A 82 3.87 -14.08 -2.06
CA ILE A 82 2.87 -15.11 -2.29
C ILE A 82 1.50 -14.46 -2.15
N ALA A 83 0.67 -14.57 -3.19
CA ALA A 83 -0.69 -14.08 -3.23
C ALA A 83 -1.65 -15.26 -3.47
N ALA A 84 -2.41 -15.61 -2.44
CA ALA A 84 -3.31 -16.74 -2.36
C ALA A 84 -4.76 -16.28 -2.18
N GLU A 85 -5.33 -15.68 -3.21
CA GLU A 85 -6.74 -15.29 -3.19
C GLU A 85 -7.63 -16.49 -3.52
N THR A 86 -8.58 -16.84 -2.65
CA THR A 86 -9.71 -17.67 -3.08
C THR A 86 -10.66 -16.76 -3.84
N ALA A 87 -10.94 -17.10 -5.09
CA ALA A 87 -11.85 -16.34 -5.95
C ALA A 87 -13.11 -15.92 -5.17
N ARG A 88 -13.40 -14.60 -5.18
CA ARG A 88 -14.54 -14.01 -4.48
C ARG A 88 -15.82 -14.75 -4.85
N MET A 89 -16.58 -15.17 -3.83
CA MET A 89 -17.94 -15.69 -3.98
C MET A 89 -18.85 -14.63 -4.60
N GLY A 90 -18.98 -14.66 -5.92
CA GLY A 90 -19.82 -13.75 -6.69
C GLY A 90 -19.85 -14.10 -8.17
N GLY A 91 -20.38 -15.28 -8.51
CA GLY A 91 -20.58 -15.74 -9.90
C GLY A 91 -19.65 -16.90 -10.26
N ASP A 92 -20.25 -18.08 -10.46
CA ASP A 92 -19.66 -19.37 -10.84
C ASP A 92 -18.46 -19.89 -10.01
N ARG A 93 -18.75 -20.95 -9.27
CA ARG A 93 -17.91 -21.62 -8.27
C ARG A 93 -16.62 -22.18 -8.88
N PHE A 94 -15.48 -21.62 -8.53
CA PHE A 94 -14.21 -22.36 -8.49
C PHE A 94 -14.01 -22.86 -7.06
N VAL A 95 -14.39 -24.11 -6.80
CA VAL A 95 -14.07 -24.79 -5.54
C VAL A 95 -12.67 -25.37 -5.72
N VAL A 96 -11.65 -24.74 -5.13
CA VAL A 96 -10.37 -25.41 -4.94
C VAL A 96 -10.63 -26.57 -3.98
N GLU A 97 -10.30 -27.81 -4.37
CA GLU A 97 -10.51 -28.96 -3.49
C GLU A 97 -9.64 -28.82 -2.24
N ALA A 98 -10.17 -29.22 -1.07
CA ALA A 98 -9.44 -29.13 0.19
C ALA A 98 -8.09 -29.88 0.15
N SER A 99 -8.00 -30.95 -0.66
CA SER A 99 -6.75 -31.68 -0.92
C SER A 99 -5.67 -30.86 -1.60
N ASP A 100 -6.04 -30.00 -2.55
CA ASP A 100 -5.09 -29.13 -3.26
C ASP A 100 -4.55 -28.03 -2.33
N VAL A 101 -5.42 -27.50 -1.46
CA VAL A 101 -5.04 -26.54 -0.41
C VAL A 101 -4.06 -27.16 0.59
N VAL A 102 -4.32 -28.39 1.05
CA VAL A 102 -3.41 -29.11 1.96
C VAL A 102 -2.08 -29.39 1.29
N ALA A 103 -2.09 -29.94 0.06
CA ALA A 103 -0.88 -30.22 -0.70
C ALA A 103 -0.04 -28.96 -0.92
N PHE A 104 -0.68 -27.81 -1.19
CA PHE A 104 0.00 -26.54 -1.32
C PHE A 104 0.66 -26.09 0.00
N ARG A 105 -0.04 -26.21 1.14
CA ARG A 105 0.51 -25.86 2.46
C ARG A 105 1.72 -26.72 2.81
N ASP A 106 1.67 -28.01 2.52
CA ASP A 106 2.81 -28.91 2.75
C ASP A 106 4.04 -28.49 1.93
N ARG A 107 3.83 -28.14 0.65
CA ARG A 107 4.89 -27.65 -0.24
C ARG A 107 5.49 -26.33 0.24
N LEU A 108 4.68 -25.42 0.77
CA LEU A 108 5.18 -24.17 1.36
C LEU A 108 6.09 -24.41 2.56
N SER A 109 5.73 -25.35 3.44
CA SER A 109 6.57 -25.73 4.58
C SER A 109 7.95 -26.22 4.12
N GLU A 110 7.97 -27.07 3.09
CA GLU A 110 9.22 -27.58 2.52
C GLU A 110 10.04 -26.46 1.87
N LEU A 111 9.40 -25.56 1.13
CA LEU A 111 10.05 -24.39 0.53
C LEU A 111 10.72 -23.53 1.61
N PHE A 112 10.00 -23.18 2.68
CA PHE A 112 10.55 -22.36 3.77
C PHE A 112 11.72 -23.06 4.47
N ALA A 113 11.58 -24.35 4.77
CA ALA A 113 12.64 -25.13 5.41
C ALA A 113 13.93 -25.20 4.58
N ARG A 114 13.81 -25.12 3.25
CA ARG A 114 14.96 -25.13 2.32
C ARG A 114 15.53 -23.74 2.03
N THR A 115 14.75 -22.68 2.23
CA THR A 115 15.13 -21.32 1.85
C THR A 115 15.86 -20.57 2.97
N ARG A 116 17.04 -21.07 3.36
CA ARG A 116 17.80 -20.50 4.49
C ARG A 116 18.32 -19.07 4.28
N ASN A 117 18.33 -18.59 3.05
CA ASN A 117 18.79 -17.25 2.68
C ASN A 117 17.65 -16.22 2.57
N LEU A 118 16.42 -16.60 2.90
CA LEU A 118 15.25 -15.74 2.85
C LEU A 118 15.46 -14.51 3.76
N LYS A 119 15.28 -13.32 3.19
CA LYS A 119 15.39 -12.02 3.88
C LYS A 119 14.04 -11.34 4.05
N SER A 120 13.12 -11.56 3.13
CA SER A 120 11.80 -10.95 3.15
C SER A 120 10.76 -11.92 2.60
N ILE A 121 9.61 -11.98 3.27
CA ILE A 121 8.43 -12.67 2.80
C ILE A 121 7.20 -11.78 2.93
N SER A 122 6.36 -11.77 1.89
CA SER A 122 4.99 -11.25 1.96
C SER A 122 4.03 -12.37 1.59
N TYR A 123 3.09 -12.66 2.48
CA TYR A 123 2.05 -13.65 2.31
C TYR A 123 0.68 -12.97 2.37
N HIS A 124 0.07 -12.81 1.20
CA HIS A 124 -1.27 -12.28 1.01
C HIS A 124 -2.18 -13.46 0.75
N SER A 125 -3.22 -13.63 1.55
CA SER A 125 -4.15 -14.74 1.43
C SER A 125 -5.54 -14.42 1.96
N TYR A 126 -5.93 -13.17 2.19
CA TYR A 126 -7.27 -12.85 2.66
C TYR A 126 -8.24 -12.61 1.48
N PRO A 127 -9.42 -13.28 1.40
CA PRO A 127 -10.02 -14.26 2.32
C PRO A 127 -9.75 -15.75 1.93
N GLY A 128 -8.60 -16.05 1.37
CA GLY A 128 -8.08 -17.37 0.99
C GLY A 128 -7.38 -18.20 2.09
N ILE A 129 -6.18 -18.72 1.79
CA ILE A 129 -5.58 -19.87 2.49
C ILE A 129 -4.72 -19.43 3.69
N PRO A 130 -5.04 -19.77 4.95
CA PRO A 130 -4.17 -19.45 6.08
C PRO A 130 -2.91 -20.32 6.14
N LEU A 131 -1.82 -19.74 6.65
CA LEU A 131 -0.60 -20.50 6.98
C LEU A 131 -0.88 -21.56 8.05
N SER A 132 -0.30 -22.74 7.87
CA SER A 132 -0.33 -23.81 8.89
C SER A 132 0.69 -23.57 9.99
N ARG A 133 0.54 -24.32 11.09
CA ARG A 133 1.55 -24.36 12.15
C ARG A 133 2.91 -24.78 11.59
N GLU A 134 2.94 -25.79 10.74
CA GLU A 134 4.15 -26.28 10.08
C GLU A 134 4.80 -25.21 9.19
N ASN A 135 3.98 -24.40 8.50
CA ASN A 135 4.48 -23.25 7.73
C ASN A 135 5.16 -22.23 8.64
N LEU A 136 4.53 -21.89 9.77
CA LEU A 136 5.09 -20.93 10.74
C LEU A 136 6.35 -21.47 11.42
N ASP A 137 6.36 -22.75 11.81
CA ASP A 137 7.52 -23.41 12.41
C ASP A 137 8.68 -23.48 11.41
N ALA A 138 8.42 -23.70 10.12
CA ALA A 138 9.44 -23.65 9.08
C ALA A 138 9.99 -22.22 8.89
N LEU A 139 9.11 -21.20 8.87
CA LEU A 139 9.52 -19.79 8.80
C LEU A 139 10.36 -19.38 10.01
N ALA A 140 10.07 -19.90 11.20
CA ALA A 140 10.85 -19.64 12.42
C ALA A 140 12.33 -20.03 12.29
N THR A 141 12.66 -20.96 11.38
CA THR A 141 14.04 -21.40 11.12
C THR A 141 14.79 -20.49 10.14
N CYS A 142 14.12 -19.51 9.52
CA CYS A 142 14.72 -18.58 8.58
C CYS A 142 15.46 -17.46 9.33
N GLU A 143 16.63 -17.78 9.90
CA GLU A 143 17.42 -16.86 10.73
C GLU A 143 17.79 -15.53 10.05
N ARG A 144 17.78 -15.48 8.71
CA ARG A 144 18.10 -14.28 7.93
C ARG A 144 16.87 -13.44 7.56
N LEU A 145 15.68 -13.80 8.04
CA LEU A 145 14.44 -13.12 7.71
C LEU A 145 14.34 -11.80 8.49
N HIS A 146 14.36 -10.67 7.79
CA HIS A 146 14.26 -9.33 8.37
C HIS A 146 12.85 -8.74 8.24
N THR A 147 12.11 -9.15 7.20
CA THR A 147 10.78 -8.62 6.90
C THR A 147 9.78 -9.76 6.77
N LEU A 148 8.76 -9.74 7.63
CA LEU A 148 7.63 -10.67 7.59
C LEU A 148 6.35 -9.87 7.41
N ALA A 149 5.63 -10.12 6.33
CA ALA A 149 4.31 -9.56 6.10
C ALA A 149 3.31 -10.69 5.84
N VAL A 150 2.19 -10.72 6.58
CA VAL A 150 1.30 -11.88 6.59
C VAL A 150 -0.14 -11.51 6.88
N ASP A 151 -1.07 -12.07 6.11
CA ASP A 151 -2.50 -12.03 6.40
C ASP A 151 -2.85 -12.98 7.55
N THR A 152 -3.59 -12.47 8.54
CA THR A 152 -3.86 -13.17 9.79
C THR A 152 -5.33 -13.55 10.00
N ALA A 153 -6.26 -12.95 9.25
CA ALA A 153 -7.66 -13.33 9.30
C ALA A 153 -7.96 -14.53 8.40
N VAL A 154 -8.84 -15.40 8.90
CA VAL A 154 -9.60 -16.37 8.10
C VAL A 154 -11.02 -15.85 8.02
N ARG A 155 -11.59 -15.75 6.81
CA ARG A 155 -13.01 -15.40 6.67
C ARG A 155 -13.84 -16.57 7.20
N GLN A 156 -14.70 -16.32 8.18
CA GLN A 156 -15.71 -17.30 8.59
C GLN A 156 -16.69 -17.49 7.41
N THR A 157 -16.50 -18.54 6.63
CA THR A 157 -17.49 -19.00 5.65
C THR A 157 -18.36 -20.05 6.32
N ASN A 158 -19.68 -19.97 6.15
CA ASN A 158 -20.65 -20.94 6.70
C ASN A 158 -20.61 -22.31 5.96
N SER A 159 -19.52 -22.64 5.27
CA SER A 159 -19.38 -23.88 4.51
C SER A 159 -18.75 -24.97 5.39
N GLU A 160 -19.42 -26.12 5.48
CA GLU A 160 -18.93 -27.32 6.20
C GLU A 160 -17.52 -27.75 5.75
N ASP A 161 -17.11 -27.46 4.51
CA ASP A 161 -15.78 -27.78 3.96
C ASP A 161 -14.63 -26.98 4.61
N TYR A 162 -14.91 -25.82 5.25
CA TYR A 162 -13.90 -24.99 5.93
C TYR A 162 -13.80 -25.27 7.43
N GLU A 163 -14.68 -26.11 8.01
CA GLU A 163 -14.56 -26.58 9.40
C GLU A 163 -13.23 -27.33 9.62
N ALA A 164 -12.71 -28.02 8.59
CA ALA A 164 -11.41 -28.69 8.63
C ALA A 164 -10.21 -27.73 8.73
N LEU A 165 -10.40 -26.45 8.39
CA LEU A 165 -9.39 -25.41 8.56
C LEU A 165 -9.47 -24.73 9.93
N LYS A 166 -10.45 -25.04 10.79
CA LYS A 166 -10.52 -24.52 12.17
C LYS A 166 -9.35 -24.96 13.06
N ASP A 167 -8.66 -26.04 12.74
CA ASP A 167 -7.41 -26.41 13.44
C ASP A 167 -6.28 -25.37 13.24
N THR A 168 -6.47 -24.38 12.37
CA THR A 168 -5.59 -23.18 12.25
C THR A 168 -5.85 -22.11 13.31
N GLU A 169 -6.85 -22.29 14.18
CA GLU A 169 -7.24 -21.35 15.25
C GLU A 169 -6.17 -21.15 16.34
N THR A 170 -5.02 -21.84 16.26
CA THR A 170 -3.86 -21.56 17.11
C THR A 170 -2.66 -21.26 16.24
N TRP A 171 -2.56 -20.02 15.78
CA TRP A 171 -1.26 -19.45 15.45
C TRP A 171 -0.33 -19.70 16.64
N ASN A 172 0.58 -20.66 16.50
CA ASN A 172 1.60 -20.88 17.50
C ASN A 172 2.72 -19.88 17.25
N ILE A 173 2.51 -18.66 17.72
CA ILE A 173 3.37 -17.51 17.37
C ILE A 173 4.63 -17.44 18.23
N GLU A 174 4.68 -18.22 19.31
CA GLU A 174 5.82 -18.22 20.22
C GLU A 174 7.10 -18.75 19.54
N PRO A 175 7.12 -19.95 18.90
CA PRO A 175 8.30 -20.40 18.17
C PRO A 175 8.70 -19.45 17.04
N LEU A 176 7.72 -18.89 16.34
CA LEU A 176 7.95 -17.93 15.26
C LEU A 176 8.71 -16.72 15.77
N PHE A 177 8.21 -16.03 16.79
CA PHE A 177 8.85 -14.82 17.29
C PHE A 177 10.13 -15.13 18.06
N ILE A 178 10.24 -16.24 18.78
CA ILE A 178 11.51 -16.64 19.42
C ILE A 178 12.59 -16.88 18.37
N GLY A 179 12.27 -17.60 17.28
CA GLY A 179 13.21 -17.90 16.21
C GLY A 179 13.63 -16.66 15.42
N LEU A 180 12.67 -15.77 15.14
CA LEU A 180 12.90 -14.58 14.32
C LEU A 180 13.36 -13.35 15.11
N ALA A 181 13.20 -13.31 16.43
CA ALA A 181 13.56 -12.16 17.27
C ALA A 181 14.95 -11.55 17.02
N PRO A 182 16.02 -12.35 16.76
CA PRO A 182 17.34 -11.80 16.51
C PRO A 182 17.48 -11.02 15.19
N SER A 183 16.67 -11.32 14.17
CA SER A 183 16.85 -10.80 12.81
C SER A 183 15.70 -9.96 12.30
N LEU A 184 14.50 -10.11 12.86
CA LEU A 184 13.30 -9.42 12.42
C LEU A 184 13.40 -7.91 12.71
N THR A 185 13.33 -7.11 11.66
CA THR A 185 13.33 -5.63 11.74
C THR A 185 12.01 -4.99 11.31
N SER A 186 11.19 -5.71 10.54
CA SER A 186 9.90 -5.26 10.04
C SER A 186 8.86 -6.36 10.12
N LEU A 187 7.71 -6.06 10.73
CA LEU A 187 6.57 -6.95 10.85
C LEU A 187 5.30 -6.26 10.35
N GLU A 188 4.62 -6.90 9.41
CA GLU A 188 3.30 -6.48 8.94
C GLU A 188 2.28 -7.59 9.20
N LEU A 189 1.29 -7.30 10.03
CA LEU A 189 0.18 -8.20 10.33
C LEU A 189 -1.10 -7.60 9.74
N ARG A 190 -1.65 -8.27 8.74
CA ARG A 190 -2.82 -7.81 8.00
C ARG A 190 -4.08 -8.50 8.50
N HIS A 191 -5.19 -7.76 8.48
CA HIS A 191 -6.52 -8.24 8.88
C HIS A 191 -6.52 -8.95 10.24
N ILE A 192 -5.95 -8.33 11.27
CA ILE A 192 -5.86 -8.89 12.63
C ILE A 192 -7.27 -9.04 13.21
N CYS A 193 -7.60 -10.25 13.67
CA CYS A 193 -8.81 -10.54 14.44
C CYS A 193 -8.50 -10.78 15.92
N MET A 194 -9.55 -10.81 16.75
CA MET A 194 -9.41 -11.02 18.21
C MET A 194 -8.70 -12.32 18.56
N THR A 195 -8.93 -13.41 17.82
CA THR A 195 -8.26 -14.70 18.06
C THR A 195 -6.74 -14.56 17.88
N THR A 196 -6.31 -13.97 16.77
CA THR A 196 -4.90 -13.71 16.48
C THR A 196 -4.31 -12.76 17.53
N LEU A 197 -5.00 -11.66 17.85
CA LEU A 197 -4.52 -10.71 18.85
C LEU A 197 -4.34 -11.38 20.23
N ASN A 198 -5.31 -12.19 20.66
CA ASN A 198 -5.23 -12.92 21.93
C ASN A 198 -4.08 -13.93 21.95
N ALA A 199 -3.81 -14.61 20.83
CA ALA A 199 -2.66 -15.49 20.70
C ALA A 199 -1.33 -14.71 20.80
N ILE A 200 -1.23 -13.55 20.13
CA ILE A 200 -0.05 -12.66 20.22
C ILE A 200 0.18 -12.21 21.67
N VAL A 201 -0.88 -11.75 22.33
CA VAL A 201 -0.83 -11.20 23.70
C VAL A 201 -0.49 -12.28 24.71
N SER A 202 -1.03 -13.49 24.54
CA SER A 202 -0.70 -14.63 25.40
C SER A 202 0.78 -15.01 25.34
N HIS A 203 1.50 -14.58 24.31
CA HIS A 203 2.92 -14.86 24.08
C HIS A 203 3.77 -13.58 24.04
N LYS A 204 3.31 -12.51 24.71
CA LYS A 204 3.99 -11.21 24.83
C LYS A 204 5.46 -11.32 25.27
N GLY A 205 5.82 -12.35 26.04
CA GLY A 205 7.20 -12.63 26.44
C GLY A 205 8.13 -12.90 25.24
N ALA A 206 7.65 -13.56 24.19
CA ALA A 206 8.41 -13.79 22.96
C ALA A 206 8.57 -12.51 22.13
N LEU A 207 7.53 -11.67 22.06
CA LEU A 207 7.63 -10.36 21.39
C LEU A 207 8.62 -9.42 22.07
N ALA A 208 8.68 -9.46 23.40
CA ALA A 208 9.61 -8.63 24.17
C ALA A 208 11.10 -8.92 23.86
N THR A 209 11.42 -10.06 23.22
CA THR A 209 12.80 -10.37 22.80
C THR A 209 13.16 -9.82 21.42
N CYS A 210 12.18 -9.32 20.66
CA CYS A 210 12.35 -8.74 19.33
C CYS A 210 12.97 -7.32 19.41
N ASN A 211 14.21 -7.24 19.90
CA ASN A 211 14.91 -5.97 20.16
C ASN A 211 15.33 -5.22 18.89
N ASN A 212 15.25 -5.85 17.72
CA ASN A 212 15.58 -5.25 16.43
C ASN A 212 14.33 -4.86 15.62
N LEU A 213 13.13 -5.15 16.14
CA LEU A 213 11.87 -4.85 15.44
C LEU A 213 11.57 -3.36 15.53
N GLU A 214 12.01 -2.60 14.53
CA GLU A 214 11.85 -1.15 14.45
C GLU A 214 10.57 -0.73 13.72
N HIS A 215 10.10 -1.54 12.77
CA HIS A 215 8.92 -1.24 11.95
C HIS A 215 7.77 -2.22 12.20
N LEU A 216 6.62 -1.68 12.59
CA LEU A 216 5.39 -2.44 12.80
C LEU A 216 4.25 -1.86 11.96
N LYS A 217 3.62 -2.71 11.15
CA LYS A 217 2.39 -2.38 10.44
C LYS A 217 1.26 -3.31 10.86
N LEU A 218 0.14 -2.75 11.30
CA LEU A 218 -1.02 -3.50 11.77
C LEU A 218 -2.26 -3.07 11.01
N ASP A 219 -2.96 -4.02 10.41
CA ASP A 219 -4.30 -3.79 9.86
C ASP A 219 -5.34 -4.43 10.78
N ILE A 220 -6.16 -3.59 11.41
CA ILE A 220 -7.20 -3.96 12.37
C ILE A 220 -8.61 -3.68 11.82
N THR A 221 -8.74 -3.49 10.50
CA THR A 221 -10.02 -3.11 9.86
C THR A 221 -11.04 -4.24 9.80
N GLU A 222 -10.60 -5.49 9.66
CA GLU A 222 -11.44 -6.67 9.37
C GLU A 222 -11.52 -7.67 10.54
N GLY A 223 -11.06 -7.27 11.73
CA GLY A 223 -11.07 -8.14 12.91
C GLY A 223 -12.47 -8.33 13.49
N ALA A 224 -12.83 -9.54 13.92
CA ALA A 224 -13.98 -9.77 14.79
C ALA A 224 -13.65 -9.26 16.20
N TRP A 225 -13.95 -7.99 16.49
CA TRP A 225 -13.71 -7.35 17.78
C TRP A 225 -14.82 -7.69 18.80
N ASP A 226 -14.72 -7.20 20.04
CA ASP A 226 -15.73 -7.40 21.09
C ASP A 226 -17.02 -6.59 20.82
N TRP A 227 -17.76 -6.98 19.80
CA TRP A 227 -18.91 -6.24 19.31
C TRP A 227 -19.96 -5.97 20.41
N GLU A 228 -20.18 -4.70 20.75
CA GLU A 228 -21.39 -4.30 21.46
C GLU A 228 -22.59 -4.54 20.54
N ASP A 229 -23.58 -5.24 21.07
CA ASP A 229 -24.88 -5.64 20.50
C ASP A 229 -24.96 -6.99 19.73
N ASN A 230 -25.91 -7.80 20.19
CA ASN A 230 -26.30 -9.18 19.82
C ASN A 230 -26.71 -9.39 18.34
N TRP A 231 -26.17 -8.64 17.39
CA TRP A 231 -26.53 -8.72 15.96
C TRP A 231 -25.63 -9.66 15.14
N GLY A 232 -24.82 -10.52 15.76
CA GLY A 232 -23.92 -11.43 15.03
C GLY A 232 -22.94 -10.66 14.13
N GLY A 233 -22.27 -9.67 14.73
CA GLY A 233 -21.52 -8.59 14.08
C GLY A 233 -20.65 -9.02 12.91
N THR A 234 -20.76 -8.28 11.81
CA THR A 234 -19.91 -8.43 10.64
C THR A 234 -18.55 -7.73 10.85
N PRO A 235 -17.48 -8.14 10.13
CA PRO A 235 -16.11 -7.60 10.24
C PRO A 235 -15.86 -6.07 10.19
N PRO A 236 -16.68 -5.22 9.52
CA PRO A 236 -16.24 -3.86 9.19
C PRO A 236 -16.54 -2.78 10.25
N VAL A 237 -17.09 -3.15 11.41
CA VAL A 237 -17.57 -2.18 12.41
C VAL A 237 -16.44 -1.72 13.37
N GLY A 238 -15.25 -2.32 13.36
CA GLY A 238 -14.14 -1.96 14.26
C GLY A 238 -14.38 -2.23 15.77
N ALA A 239 -13.37 -2.04 16.62
CA ALA A 239 -13.50 -2.38 18.05
C ALA A 239 -14.57 -1.55 18.78
N SER A 240 -15.26 -2.15 19.76
CA SER A 240 -16.32 -1.48 20.52
C SER A 240 -15.78 -0.31 21.36
N SER A 241 -16.68 0.53 21.86
CA SER A 241 -16.32 1.67 22.73
C SER A 241 -15.65 1.27 24.04
N GLU A 242 -15.86 0.04 24.49
CA GLU A 242 -15.35 -0.48 25.77
C GLU A 242 -14.12 -1.37 25.57
N PHE A 243 -13.77 -1.71 24.33
CA PHE A 243 -12.60 -2.52 24.05
C PHE A 243 -11.32 -1.86 24.53
N VAL A 244 -10.48 -2.62 25.22
CA VAL A 244 -9.15 -2.18 25.64
C VAL A 244 -8.11 -2.96 24.86
N PHE A 245 -7.35 -2.24 24.02
CA PHE A 245 -6.26 -2.87 23.29
C PHE A 245 -5.10 -3.20 24.26
N PRO A 246 -4.63 -4.44 24.30
CA PRO A 246 -3.51 -4.82 25.14
C PRO A 246 -2.18 -4.39 24.52
N SER A 247 -1.23 -3.94 25.34
CA SER A 247 0.14 -3.67 24.87
C SER A 247 0.84 -4.95 24.39
N LEU A 248 1.47 -4.89 23.21
CA LEU A 248 2.28 -5.97 22.61
C LEU A 248 3.69 -6.07 23.21
N GLY A 249 4.14 -5.06 23.98
CA GLY A 249 5.42 -5.10 24.68
C GLY A 249 6.64 -5.10 23.77
N LEU A 250 6.56 -4.43 22.62
CA LEU A 250 7.64 -4.31 21.65
C LEU A 250 8.52 -3.08 21.99
N PRO A 251 9.74 -3.25 22.54
CA PRO A 251 10.51 -2.12 23.09
C PRO A 251 11.23 -1.27 22.03
N ALA A 252 11.44 -1.83 20.83
CA ALA A 252 12.28 -1.25 19.80
C ALA A 252 11.52 -0.53 18.67
N VAL A 253 10.18 -0.58 18.68
CA VAL A 253 9.38 0.01 17.60
C VAL A 253 9.61 1.52 17.53
N ARG A 254 9.92 2.01 16.34
CA ARG A 254 10.12 3.42 16.00
C ARG A 254 9.20 3.89 14.89
N ARG A 255 8.84 2.98 13.98
CA ARG A 255 7.86 3.21 12.92
C ARG A 255 6.61 2.37 13.15
N LEU A 256 5.48 3.04 13.26
CA LEU A 256 4.16 2.41 13.37
C LEU A 256 3.27 2.81 12.19
N GLU A 257 2.73 1.84 11.48
CA GLU A 257 1.68 2.04 10.48
C GLU A 257 0.40 1.33 10.91
N LEU A 258 -0.67 2.08 11.17
CA LEU A 258 -1.96 1.55 11.60
C LEU A 258 -2.99 1.72 10.49
N VAL A 259 -3.53 0.60 10.01
CA VAL A 259 -4.69 0.57 9.12
C VAL A 259 -5.92 0.27 9.96
N VAL A 260 -6.83 1.23 10.09
CA VAL A 260 -7.89 1.22 11.12
C VAL A 260 -9.25 1.60 10.54
N SER A 261 -10.31 1.01 11.07
CA SER A 261 -11.68 1.50 10.83
C SER A 261 -11.92 2.78 11.64
N ASP A 262 -12.62 3.75 11.06
CA ASP A 262 -13.00 5.01 11.71
C ASP A 262 -13.66 4.82 13.09
N LEU A 263 -14.50 3.80 13.25
CA LEU A 263 -15.15 3.43 14.52
C LEU A 263 -14.16 3.12 15.64
N THR A 264 -12.98 2.60 15.29
CA THR A 264 -11.92 2.23 16.24
C THR A 264 -11.21 3.45 16.82
N VAL A 265 -11.23 4.58 16.09
CA VAL A 265 -10.46 5.80 16.40
C VAL A 265 -11.35 7.01 16.71
N ARG A 266 -12.68 6.82 16.81
CA ARG A 266 -13.67 7.89 17.02
C ARG A 266 -13.70 8.51 18.43
N ARG A 267 -13.05 7.90 19.42
CA ARG A 267 -13.13 8.32 20.84
C ARG A 267 -11.80 8.95 21.29
N PRO A 268 -11.81 9.86 22.28
CA PRO A 268 -10.60 10.51 22.80
C PRO A 268 -9.83 9.57 23.77
N ARG A 269 -9.44 8.40 23.27
CA ARG A 269 -8.67 7.38 24.00
C ARG A 269 -7.56 6.86 23.10
N ALA A 270 -6.50 6.30 23.69
CA ALA A 270 -5.37 5.76 22.94
C ALA A 270 -5.81 4.64 21.98
N GLY A 271 -6.68 3.73 22.43
CA GLY A 271 -7.30 2.74 21.57
C GLY A 271 -6.22 1.86 20.92
N PRO A 272 -6.15 1.74 19.59
CA PRO A 272 -5.13 0.91 18.95
C PRO A 272 -3.68 1.40 19.19
N LEU A 273 -3.48 2.62 19.67
CA LEU A 273 -2.16 3.10 20.09
C LEU A 273 -1.64 2.38 21.34
N ASP A 274 -2.52 1.83 22.19
CA ASP A 274 -2.11 1.08 23.38
C ASP A 274 -1.32 -0.20 23.04
N LEU A 275 -1.35 -0.65 21.77
CA LEU A 275 -0.59 -1.79 21.27
C LEU A 275 0.93 -1.57 21.40
N VAL A 276 1.42 -0.33 21.36
CA VAL A 276 2.86 -0.01 21.40
C VAL A 276 3.16 1.21 22.29
N ASP A 277 4.41 1.33 22.75
CA ASP A 277 4.87 2.53 23.43
C ASP A 277 5.10 3.65 22.41
N CYS A 278 4.28 4.70 22.46
CA CYS A 278 4.34 5.82 21.52
C CYS A 278 5.49 6.80 21.80
N THR A 279 6.12 6.74 22.99
CA THR A 279 7.11 7.73 23.42
C THR A 279 8.39 7.70 22.57
N LEU A 280 8.69 6.54 21.97
CA LEU A 280 9.87 6.32 21.14
C LEU A 280 9.58 6.40 19.64
N LEU A 281 8.32 6.61 19.23
CA LEU A 281 7.95 6.64 17.81
C LEU A 281 8.57 7.86 17.13
N THR A 282 9.27 7.60 16.02
CA THR A 282 9.81 8.63 15.12
C THR A 282 8.95 8.78 13.88
N ASP A 283 8.20 7.74 13.51
CA ASP A 283 7.35 7.67 12.33
C ASP A 283 6.00 7.05 12.69
N LEU A 284 4.92 7.74 12.39
CA LEU A 284 3.55 7.29 12.64
C LEU A 284 2.71 7.50 11.39
N SER A 285 2.09 6.45 10.88
CA SER A 285 1.15 6.50 9.77
C SER A 285 -0.20 5.94 10.19
N PHE A 286 -1.27 6.67 9.91
CA PHE A 286 -2.65 6.18 10.00
C PHE A 286 -3.24 6.04 8.59
N ASP A 287 -3.81 4.89 8.28
CA ASP A 287 -4.70 4.66 7.12
C ASP A 287 -6.10 4.39 7.67
N ILE A 288 -6.94 5.44 7.66
CA ILE A 288 -8.28 5.40 8.23
C ILE A 288 -9.27 5.07 7.14
N ARG A 289 -9.96 3.95 7.29
CA ARG A 289 -10.94 3.44 6.33
C ARG A 289 -12.36 3.59 6.84
N GLN A 290 -13.30 3.76 5.91
CA GLN A 290 -14.73 3.87 6.23
C GLN A 290 -15.29 2.55 6.73
N GLY A 291 -16.03 2.57 7.84
CA GLY A 291 -16.85 1.42 8.25
C GLY A 291 -18.05 1.19 7.30
N LEU A 292 -18.39 -0.07 6.99
CA LEU A 292 -19.43 -0.40 5.98
C LEU A 292 -20.86 0.12 6.28
N TYR A 293 -21.12 0.61 7.49
CA TYR A 293 -22.48 0.94 7.94
C TYR A 293 -22.69 2.39 8.40
N THR A 294 -21.61 3.11 8.72
CA THR A 294 -21.72 4.46 9.28
C THR A 294 -20.57 5.32 8.78
N ASP A 295 -20.91 6.48 8.26
CA ASP A 295 -19.95 7.52 7.96
C ASP A 295 -19.63 8.28 9.26
N ILE A 296 -18.38 8.21 9.70
CA ILE A 296 -17.89 8.96 10.86
C ILE A 296 -17.06 10.14 10.38
N ASN A 297 -17.55 11.32 10.72
CA ASN A 297 -16.94 12.58 10.34
C ASN A 297 -16.00 13.15 11.41
N SER A 298 -15.94 12.56 12.62
CA SER A 298 -15.05 13.01 13.70
C SER A 298 -14.16 11.88 14.22
N VAL A 299 -12.84 12.06 14.14
CA VAL A 299 -11.82 11.11 14.59
C VAL A 299 -11.00 11.72 15.74
N GLU A 300 -11.20 11.22 16.96
CA GLU A 300 -10.70 11.84 18.20
C GLU A 300 -9.40 11.25 18.77
N ILE A 301 -8.80 10.25 18.11
CA ILE A 301 -7.59 9.55 18.60
C ILE A 301 -6.42 10.48 18.95
N PHE A 302 -6.29 11.62 18.25
CA PHE A 302 -5.21 12.58 18.47
C PHE A 302 -5.26 13.28 19.82
N ARG A 303 -6.42 13.28 20.51
CA ARG A 303 -6.54 13.82 21.88
C ARG A 303 -5.79 12.99 22.91
N ALA A 304 -5.48 11.73 22.59
CA ALA A 304 -4.84 10.78 23.51
C ALA A 304 -3.43 10.37 23.07
N LEU A 305 -2.92 10.90 21.95
CA LEU A 305 -1.63 10.52 21.40
C LEU A 305 -0.49 11.32 22.06
N ASP A 306 0.47 10.60 22.66
CA ASP A 306 1.69 11.14 23.23
C ASP A 306 2.92 10.55 22.51
N ALA A 307 3.54 11.34 21.64
CA ALA A 307 4.66 10.92 20.79
C ALA A 307 5.69 12.06 20.61
N PRO A 308 6.41 12.47 21.67
CA PRO A 308 7.27 13.66 21.65
C PRO A 308 8.48 13.54 20.71
N ALA A 309 8.91 12.32 20.40
CA ALA A 309 10.00 12.03 19.48
C ALA A 309 9.57 11.99 18.00
N LEU A 310 8.28 12.19 17.72
CA LEU A 310 7.72 12.02 16.38
C LEU A 310 8.32 13.03 15.41
N SER A 311 8.97 12.52 14.36
CA SER A 311 9.60 13.30 13.30
C SER A 311 8.80 13.26 12.00
N HIS A 312 8.01 12.20 11.80
CA HIS A 312 7.16 11.99 10.64
C HIS A 312 5.76 11.54 11.06
N LEU A 313 4.74 12.30 10.64
CA LEU A 313 3.33 11.95 10.78
C LEU A 313 2.68 11.84 9.40
N GLU A 314 2.05 10.70 9.13
CA GLU A 314 1.23 10.47 7.95
C GLU A 314 -0.22 10.13 8.35
N ILE A 315 -1.20 10.79 7.74
CA ILE A 315 -2.63 10.51 7.91
C ILE A 315 -3.23 10.36 6.52
N LYS A 316 -3.60 9.13 6.17
CA LYS A 316 -4.32 8.78 4.95
C LYS A 316 -5.79 8.61 5.27
N ASP A 317 -6.63 9.32 4.53
CA ASP A 317 -8.07 9.19 4.62
C ASP A 317 -8.59 8.46 3.38
N ASN A 318 -8.60 7.13 3.47
CA ASN A 318 -9.05 6.26 2.39
C ASN A 318 -10.56 6.01 2.52
N ASN A 319 -11.34 7.08 2.37
CA ASN A 319 -12.79 6.99 2.26
C ASN A 319 -13.16 6.43 0.87
N THR A 320 -13.15 5.09 0.75
CA THR A 320 -13.66 4.42 -0.43
C THR A 320 -15.18 4.31 -0.33
N SER A 321 -15.89 5.36 -0.75
CA SER A 321 -17.33 5.31 -1.02
C SER A 321 -17.65 4.43 -2.26
N ALA A 322 -16.93 3.32 -2.44
CA ALA A 322 -17.08 2.37 -3.54
C ALA A 322 -18.44 1.65 -3.52
N SER A 323 -19.20 1.77 -2.44
CA SER A 323 -20.49 1.09 -2.25
C SER A 323 -21.66 2.05 -2.06
N ARG A 324 -21.83 3.09 -2.91
CA ARG A 324 -23.16 3.52 -3.39
C ARG A 324 -23.11 4.69 -4.38
N GLN A 325 -23.56 4.37 -5.59
CA GLN A 325 -24.20 5.23 -6.59
C GLN A 325 -23.31 5.94 -7.62
N ARG A 326 -23.52 5.50 -8.86
CA ARG A 326 -23.44 6.17 -10.18
C ARG A 326 -23.96 7.62 -10.26
N LEU A 327 -24.11 8.34 -9.17
CA LEU A 327 -24.55 9.73 -9.17
C LEU A 327 -23.29 10.60 -9.15
N GLU A 328 -23.03 11.22 -10.30
CA GLU A 328 -22.35 12.51 -10.46
C GLU A 328 -21.25 12.79 -9.44
N TRP A 329 -19.99 12.71 -9.90
CA TRP A 329 -18.80 13.21 -9.22
C TRP A 329 -19.04 14.67 -8.77
N GLU A 330 -19.66 14.85 -7.60
CA GLU A 330 -19.82 16.14 -6.91
C GLU A 330 -18.71 16.19 -5.85
N PRO A 331 -17.64 16.97 -6.07
CA PRO A 331 -16.59 17.22 -5.06
C PRO A 331 -17.15 17.77 -3.73
N ARG A 332 -18.41 18.20 -3.72
CA ARG A 332 -19.13 18.73 -2.56
C ARG A 332 -19.68 17.67 -1.62
N ARG A 333 -19.68 16.38 -2.01
CA ARG A 333 -20.16 15.26 -1.19
C ARG A 333 -19.05 14.36 -0.64
N GLU A 334 -17.79 14.77 -0.75
CA GLU A 334 -16.74 14.17 0.07
C GLU A 334 -17.11 14.45 1.53
N ALA A 335 -17.50 13.41 2.26
CA ALA A 335 -17.71 13.50 3.70
C ALA A 335 -16.36 13.82 4.33
N HIS A 336 -16.17 15.10 4.67
CA HIS A 336 -14.92 15.61 5.15
C HIS A 336 -14.75 15.22 6.63
N ARG A 337 -13.65 14.52 6.93
CA ARG A 337 -13.33 14.13 8.30
C ARG A 337 -12.63 15.25 9.06
N PHE A 338 -13.09 15.48 10.27
CA PHE A 338 -12.50 16.37 11.25
C PHE A 338 -11.70 15.55 12.26
N PHE A 339 -10.55 16.08 12.66
CA PHE A 339 -9.64 15.44 13.60
C PHE A 339 -9.48 16.31 14.85
N PRO A 340 -10.44 16.26 15.79
CA PRO A 340 -10.35 17.04 17.03
C PRO A 340 -9.03 16.83 17.77
N GLY A 341 -8.41 17.92 18.22
CA GLY A 341 -7.15 17.88 18.96
C GLY A 341 -5.90 17.72 18.09
N LEU A 342 -6.02 17.42 16.78
CA LEU A 342 -4.86 17.26 15.91
C LEU A 342 -4.00 18.53 15.86
N VAL A 343 -4.59 19.68 15.53
CA VAL A 343 -3.83 20.92 15.31
C VAL A 343 -3.56 21.68 16.61
N ASP A 344 -4.60 21.90 17.40
CA ASP A 344 -4.58 22.77 18.58
C ASP A 344 -3.91 22.13 19.81
N GLN A 345 -3.92 20.79 19.89
CA GLN A 345 -3.40 20.05 21.05
C GLN A 345 -2.18 19.19 20.72
N PHE A 346 -2.19 18.48 19.59
CA PHE A 346 -1.16 17.48 19.30
C PHE A 346 0.01 18.06 18.50
N LEU A 347 -0.23 18.57 17.29
CA LEU A 347 0.83 19.06 16.39
C LEU A 347 1.71 20.13 17.05
N GLY A 348 1.12 21.04 17.83
CA GLY A 348 1.85 22.08 18.55
C GLY A 348 2.83 21.57 19.62
N THR A 349 2.72 20.30 20.03
CA THR A 349 3.64 19.67 21.00
C THR A 349 4.81 18.98 20.34
N LEU A 350 4.75 18.71 19.04
CA LEU A 350 5.74 17.93 18.30
C LEU A 350 6.91 18.80 17.83
N THR A 351 7.82 19.11 18.75
CA THR A 351 9.02 19.92 18.45
C THR A 351 10.03 19.25 17.52
N SER A 352 9.96 17.92 17.35
CA SER A 352 10.83 17.15 16.46
C SER A 352 10.25 16.92 15.06
N LEU A 353 9.00 17.35 14.82
CA LEU A 353 8.29 17.07 13.57
C LEU A 353 8.97 17.79 12.39
N SER A 354 9.44 17.00 11.44
CA SER A 354 10.07 17.50 10.20
C SER A 354 9.25 17.15 8.95
N SER A 355 8.35 16.16 9.04
CA SER A 355 7.53 15.70 7.93
C SER A 355 6.08 15.51 8.37
N LEU A 356 5.16 16.21 7.72
CA LEU A 356 3.72 16.13 7.97
C LEU A 356 2.99 15.84 6.67
N TRP A 357 2.44 14.64 6.53
CA TRP A 357 1.68 14.23 5.37
C TRP A 357 0.25 13.95 5.75
N VAL A 358 -0.66 14.81 5.33
CA VAL A 358 -2.05 14.63 5.68
C VAL A 358 -2.90 14.75 4.43
N ASP A 359 -3.76 13.75 4.24
CA ASP A 359 -4.74 13.76 3.18
C ASP A 359 -5.94 14.66 3.58
N GLN A 360 -6.99 14.76 2.75
CA GLN A 360 -7.89 15.92 2.75
C GLN A 360 -8.55 16.30 4.11
N SER A 361 -8.83 17.60 4.26
CA SER A 361 -9.56 18.27 5.38
C SER A 361 -8.99 18.23 6.80
N ALA A 362 -7.97 17.44 7.11
CA ALA A 362 -7.61 17.25 8.52
C ALA A 362 -7.02 18.47 9.24
N LEU A 363 -6.48 19.44 8.50
CA LEU A 363 -5.80 20.60 9.10
C LEU A 363 -6.72 21.83 9.24
N LEU A 364 -7.93 21.77 8.71
CA LEU A 364 -8.92 22.85 8.82
C LEU A 364 -9.73 22.72 10.11
N PRO A 365 -10.04 23.83 10.79
CA PRO A 365 -10.99 23.79 11.89
C PRO A 365 -12.38 23.47 11.33
N GLY A 366 -13.04 22.49 11.93
CA GLY A 366 -14.43 22.13 11.67
C GLY A 366 -15.28 22.41 12.90
N HIS A 367 -16.53 22.79 12.68
CA HIS A 367 -17.53 22.82 13.75
C HIS A 367 -18.37 21.55 13.68
N ALA A 368 -18.39 20.81 14.78
CA ALA A 368 -19.34 19.74 15.02
C ALA A 368 -20.58 20.35 15.69
N GLU A 369 -21.70 20.39 14.99
CA GLU A 369 -22.94 20.03 15.68
C GLU A 369 -22.83 18.52 15.95
N SER A 370 -23.35 18.05 17.07
CA SER A 370 -23.21 16.64 17.45
C SER A 370 -24.54 15.94 17.26
N ASP A 371 -24.59 14.96 16.38
CA ASP A 371 -25.36 13.75 16.56
C ASP A 371 -24.72 12.54 15.88
N TRP A 372 -25.09 11.39 16.42
CA TRP A 372 -24.37 10.11 16.37
C TRP A 372 -24.35 9.43 14.98
N TRP A 373 -24.79 10.15 13.93
CA TRP A 373 -25.00 9.63 12.58
C TRP A 373 -24.82 10.73 11.51
N GLY A 374 -23.74 10.67 10.73
CA GLY A 374 -23.64 11.30 9.41
C GLY A 374 -23.96 12.80 9.32
N GLU A 375 -23.54 13.63 10.28
CA GLU A 375 -23.71 15.08 10.17
C GLU A 375 -22.61 15.71 9.29
N THR A 376 -23.01 16.63 8.43
CA THR A 376 -22.09 17.44 7.63
C THR A 376 -21.34 18.43 8.51
N HIS A 377 -20.01 18.29 8.60
CA HIS A 377 -19.17 19.32 9.22
C HIS A 377 -18.94 20.46 8.23
N ASP A 378 -19.27 21.68 8.66
CA ASP A 378 -18.83 22.90 7.98
C ASP A 378 -17.39 23.20 8.41
N PHE A 379 -16.46 22.97 7.48
CA PHE A 379 -15.06 23.34 7.64
C PHE A 379 -14.87 24.78 7.22
N CYS A 380 -14.13 25.53 8.04
CA CYS A 380 -13.62 26.82 7.65
C CYS A 380 -12.72 26.65 6.41
N GLY A 381 -12.98 27.38 5.33
CA GLY A 381 -12.08 27.39 4.17
C GLY A 381 -10.69 27.95 4.53
N VAL A 382 -9.66 27.66 3.71
CA VAL A 382 -8.31 28.22 3.91
C VAL A 382 -8.37 29.75 3.92
N ARG A 383 -9.05 30.38 2.97
CA ARG A 383 -9.18 31.86 2.98
C ARG A 383 -9.88 32.37 4.23
N GLU A 384 -10.94 31.71 4.66
CA GLU A 384 -11.73 32.11 5.82
C GLU A 384 -10.96 31.97 7.14
N LEU A 385 -10.01 31.02 7.22
CA LEU A 385 -9.14 30.86 8.38
C LEU A 385 -8.16 32.04 8.49
N TRP A 386 -7.77 32.63 7.35
CA TRP A 386 -6.88 33.79 7.30
C TRP A 386 -7.61 35.14 7.29
N ASP A 387 -8.91 35.17 7.00
CA ASP A 387 -9.71 36.39 7.06
C ASP A 387 -9.93 36.86 8.51
N SER A 388 -9.96 38.18 8.69
CA SER A 388 -10.12 38.86 9.98
C SER A 388 -11.57 39.28 10.29
N ALA A 389 -12.50 39.07 9.34
CA ALA A 389 -13.85 39.61 9.39
C ALA A 389 -14.88 38.80 10.22
N SER A 390 -14.45 37.87 11.08
CA SER A 390 -15.37 37.05 11.90
C SER A 390 -15.80 37.73 13.20
N THR A 391 -16.89 37.24 13.81
CA THR A 391 -17.30 37.65 15.16
C THR A 391 -16.17 37.40 16.17
N HIS A 392 -16.12 38.18 17.26
CA HIS A 392 -15.00 38.19 18.20
C HIS A 392 -14.60 36.80 18.75
N TYR A 393 -15.59 35.91 18.99
CA TYR A 393 -15.36 34.56 19.50
C TYR A 393 -14.67 33.64 18.47
N HIS A 394 -15.19 33.59 17.24
CA HIS A 394 -14.57 32.82 16.16
C HIS A 394 -13.21 33.38 15.73
N ALA A 395 -12.99 34.69 15.90
CA ALA A 395 -11.70 35.32 15.59
C ALA A 395 -10.57 34.84 16.53
N ILE A 396 -10.86 34.62 17.82
CA ILE A 396 -9.88 34.12 18.79
C ILE A 396 -9.51 32.67 18.48
N GLU A 397 -10.50 31.81 18.23
CA GLU A 397 -10.29 30.40 17.88
C GLU A 397 -9.47 30.23 16.61
N LYS A 398 -9.84 30.96 15.53
CA LYS A 398 -9.06 31.00 14.28
C LYS A 398 -7.64 31.53 14.47
N ALA A 399 -7.44 32.50 15.37
CA ALA A 399 -6.10 33.02 15.68
C ALA A 399 -5.22 31.95 16.36
N SER A 400 -5.75 31.27 17.38
CA SER A 400 -5.05 30.18 18.05
C SER A 400 -4.68 29.04 17.09
N TRP A 401 -5.63 28.64 16.24
CA TRP A 401 -5.42 27.61 15.22
C TRP A 401 -4.33 28.01 14.22
N ARG A 402 -4.37 29.25 13.72
CA ARG A 402 -3.33 29.80 12.83
C ARG A 402 -1.97 29.83 13.48
N MET A 403 -1.86 30.22 14.75
CA MET A 403 -0.58 30.23 15.45
C MET A 403 -0.02 28.81 15.61
N ALA A 404 -0.86 27.83 15.94
CA ALA A 404 -0.46 26.43 16.04
C ALA A 404 0.04 25.88 14.70
N LEU A 405 -0.70 26.14 13.60
CA LEU A 405 -0.29 25.78 12.26
C LEU A 405 1.00 26.48 11.84
N GLN A 406 1.12 27.80 12.03
CA GLN A 406 2.33 28.54 11.68
C GLN A 406 3.56 27.99 12.42
N THR A 407 3.43 27.73 13.72
CA THR A 407 4.53 27.16 14.52
C THR A 407 4.94 25.79 14.00
N THR A 408 3.96 24.93 13.70
CA THR A 408 4.20 23.57 13.21
C THR A 408 4.77 23.56 11.79
N LEU A 409 4.18 24.31 10.86
CA LEU A 409 4.58 24.31 9.45
C LEU A 409 5.94 24.98 9.22
N TRP A 410 6.32 25.95 10.07
CA TRP A 410 7.60 26.66 9.96
C TRP A 410 8.83 25.75 10.13
N GLN A 411 8.70 24.65 10.87
CA GLN A 411 9.82 23.73 11.11
C GLN A 411 9.94 22.61 10.07
N LEU A 412 8.92 22.40 9.23
CA LEU A 412 8.87 21.24 8.34
C LEU A 412 9.84 21.34 7.16
N GLU A 413 10.42 20.18 6.81
CA GLU A 413 11.15 19.96 5.57
C GLU A 413 10.25 19.29 4.49
N SER A 414 9.21 18.59 4.90
CA SER A 414 8.28 17.90 4.01
C SER A 414 6.84 18.12 4.44
N LEU A 415 6.00 18.58 3.51
CA LEU A 415 4.59 18.88 3.78
C LEU A 415 3.71 18.33 2.65
N ARG A 416 2.67 17.58 2.99
CA ARG A 416 1.55 17.25 2.10
C ARG A 416 0.26 17.79 2.69
N VAL A 417 -0.48 18.55 1.90
CA VAL A 417 -1.55 19.44 2.34
C VAL A 417 -2.87 18.72 2.57
N GLY A 418 -3.34 18.73 3.82
CA GLY A 418 -4.67 18.30 4.24
C GLY A 418 -5.69 19.44 4.34
N PHE A 419 -5.65 20.42 3.43
CA PHE A 419 -6.52 21.63 3.45
C PHE A 419 -7.64 21.60 2.40
N ARG A 420 -8.12 20.40 2.03
CA ARG A 420 -9.02 20.16 0.88
C ARG A 420 -8.36 20.54 -0.44
N VAL A 421 -9.17 20.58 -1.47
CA VAL A 421 -8.85 21.16 -2.77
C VAL A 421 -8.50 22.65 -2.60
N VAL A 422 -7.32 23.05 -3.04
CA VAL A 422 -6.81 24.43 -2.90
C VAL A 422 -6.49 25.07 -4.23
N ASN A 423 -6.60 26.40 -4.27
CA ASN A 423 -6.14 27.23 -5.38
C ASN A 423 -4.78 27.89 -5.15
N GLY A 424 -4.25 28.58 -6.17
CA GLY A 424 -2.94 29.24 -6.11
C GLY A 424 -2.81 30.26 -4.96
N THR A 425 -3.87 31.01 -4.65
CA THR A 425 -3.87 31.96 -3.51
C THR A 425 -3.82 31.24 -2.17
N GLU A 426 -4.59 30.16 -2.01
CA GLU A 426 -4.65 29.37 -0.77
C GLU A 426 -3.35 28.62 -0.53
N ILE A 427 -2.75 28.06 -1.57
CA ILE A 427 -1.39 27.52 -1.50
C ILE A 427 -0.41 28.61 -1.07
N GLY A 428 -0.56 29.84 -1.57
CA GLY A 428 0.23 30.98 -1.13
C GLY A 428 0.12 31.27 0.37
N LEU A 429 -1.08 31.13 0.95
CA LEU A 429 -1.30 31.29 2.40
C LEU A 429 -0.63 30.17 3.21
N VAL A 430 -0.76 28.92 2.74
CA VAL A 430 -0.15 27.74 3.39
C VAL A 430 1.37 27.80 3.33
N LEU A 431 1.94 28.05 2.15
CA LEU A 431 3.37 28.22 1.96
C LEU A 431 3.90 29.43 2.74
N GLY A 432 3.10 30.48 2.92
CA GLY A 432 3.44 31.61 3.78
C GLY A 432 3.69 31.24 5.26
N CYS A 433 3.29 30.05 5.68
CA CYS A 433 3.54 29.52 7.03
C CYS A 433 4.75 28.59 7.12
N CYS A 434 5.36 28.25 5.99
CA CYS A 434 6.53 27.38 5.91
C CYS A 434 7.82 28.22 5.89
N ASP A 435 8.93 27.67 6.40
CA ASP A 435 10.25 28.31 6.27
C ASP A 435 10.84 28.04 4.86
N PRO A 436 11.05 29.08 4.03
CA PRO A 436 11.61 28.92 2.69
C PRO A 436 13.01 28.31 2.65
N ALA A 437 13.76 28.40 3.76
CA ALA A 437 15.09 27.85 3.89
C ALA A 437 15.09 26.38 4.34
N LYS A 438 13.93 25.77 4.64
CA LYS A 438 13.83 24.37 5.09
C LYS A 438 13.03 23.49 4.16
N LEU A 439 11.89 23.96 3.65
CA LEU A 439 10.96 23.13 2.89
C LEU A 439 11.62 22.56 1.62
N ARG A 440 11.62 21.23 1.52
CA ARG A 440 12.17 20.43 0.41
C ARG A 440 11.08 19.73 -0.39
N GLN A 441 9.99 19.34 0.25
CA GLN A 441 8.89 18.62 -0.42
C GLN A 441 7.56 19.30 -0.12
N PHE A 442 6.76 19.50 -1.17
CA PHE A 442 5.45 20.12 -1.04
C PHE A 442 4.40 19.42 -1.91
N GLY A 443 3.39 18.84 -1.26
CA GLY A 443 2.30 18.12 -1.90
C GLY A 443 0.96 18.79 -1.65
N PHE A 444 0.08 18.88 -2.65
CA PHE A 444 -1.25 19.50 -2.50
C PHE A 444 -2.31 18.95 -3.45
N THR A 445 -3.58 19.08 -3.07
CA THR A 445 -4.73 18.78 -3.94
C THR A 445 -5.14 20.04 -4.71
N TRP A 446 -5.18 19.96 -6.04
CA TRP A 446 -5.44 21.12 -6.89
C TRP A 446 -6.91 21.21 -7.38
N ALA A 447 -7.45 22.43 -7.41
CA ALA A 447 -8.83 22.73 -7.82
C ALA A 447 -9.08 22.70 -9.34
N TRP A 448 -8.83 21.55 -10.00
CA TRP A 448 -9.03 21.43 -11.46
C TRP A 448 -10.42 21.84 -11.94
N HIS A 449 -11.46 21.59 -11.15
CA HIS A 449 -12.86 21.86 -11.52
C HIS A 449 -13.26 23.33 -11.38
N GLU A 450 -12.63 24.09 -10.48
CA GLU A 450 -12.93 25.53 -10.29
C GLU A 450 -12.28 26.41 -11.34
N TYR A 451 -11.09 26.01 -11.80
CA TYR A 451 -10.29 26.78 -12.77
C TYR A 451 -10.47 26.28 -14.20
N GLY A 452 -11.21 25.21 -14.43
CA GLY A 452 -11.41 24.62 -15.74
C GLY A 452 -10.43 23.49 -16.00
N ARG A 453 -11.00 22.35 -16.42
CA ARG A 453 -10.29 21.12 -16.78
C ARG A 453 -9.18 21.33 -17.80
N ASP A 454 -9.22 22.38 -18.60
CA ASP A 454 -8.34 22.63 -19.73
C ASP A 454 -7.33 23.75 -19.47
N ASP A 455 -7.48 24.49 -18.37
CA ASP A 455 -6.67 25.68 -18.09
C ASP A 455 -5.32 25.30 -17.50
N PRO A 456 -4.21 25.99 -17.86
CA PRO A 456 -2.89 25.72 -17.32
C PRO A 456 -2.85 25.98 -15.81
N ILE A 457 -1.87 25.37 -15.13
CA ILE A 457 -1.64 25.65 -13.72
C ILE A 457 -1.46 27.17 -13.47
N SER A 458 -2.05 27.69 -12.39
CA SER A 458 -2.15 29.15 -12.22
C SER A 458 -0.76 29.80 -12.05
N PRO A 459 -0.51 30.96 -12.69
CA PRO A 459 0.75 31.68 -12.53
C PRO A 459 1.06 32.05 -11.08
N GLU A 460 0.04 32.32 -10.27
CA GLU A 460 0.18 32.63 -8.84
C GLU A 460 0.82 31.46 -8.08
N LEU A 461 0.39 30.22 -8.35
CA LEU A 461 1.02 29.03 -7.76
C LEU A 461 2.52 28.98 -8.09
N LEU A 462 2.88 29.17 -9.35
CA LEU A 462 4.28 29.16 -9.80
C LEU A 462 5.11 30.25 -9.09
N VAL A 463 4.55 31.44 -8.89
CA VAL A 463 5.20 32.53 -8.13
C VAL A 463 5.43 32.14 -6.67
N HIS A 464 4.53 31.38 -6.05
CA HIS A 464 4.71 30.92 -4.67
C HIS A 464 5.78 29.83 -4.58
N LEU A 465 5.78 28.83 -5.48
CA LEU A 465 6.79 27.76 -5.51
C LEU A 465 8.21 28.31 -5.76
N ALA A 466 8.34 29.35 -6.58
CA ALA A 466 9.62 30.00 -6.88
C ALA A 466 10.32 30.62 -5.64
N ARG A 467 9.57 30.86 -4.54
CA ARG A 467 10.12 31.46 -3.31
C ARG A 467 10.89 30.48 -2.43
N PHE A 468 10.86 29.19 -2.74
CA PHE A 468 11.44 28.12 -1.92
C PHE A 468 12.71 27.55 -2.59
N PRO A 469 13.89 28.13 -2.34
CA PRO A 469 15.13 27.77 -3.05
C PRO A 469 15.64 26.34 -2.77
N LYS A 470 15.09 25.66 -1.75
CA LYS A 470 15.43 24.26 -1.42
C LYS A 470 14.36 23.25 -1.82
N LEU A 471 13.25 23.70 -2.42
CA LEU A 471 12.17 22.83 -2.84
C LEU A 471 12.63 21.94 -3.99
N THR A 472 12.74 20.63 -3.73
CA THR A 472 13.19 19.61 -4.69
C THR A 472 12.04 18.81 -5.28
N ASP A 473 10.95 18.68 -4.53
CA ASP A 473 9.84 17.77 -4.81
C ASP A 473 8.50 18.51 -4.73
N VAL A 474 7.71 18.39 -5.79
CA VAL A 474 6.33 18.90 -5.83
C VAL A 474 5.38 17.78 -6.20
N HIS A 475 4.31 17.60 -5.44
CA HIS A 475 3.33 16.54 -5.70
C HIS A 475 1.91 17.10 -5.81
N ILE A 476 1.26 16.88 -6.95
CA ILE A 476 -0.16 17.19 -7.11
C ILE A 476 -0.94 15.90 -6.85
N LEU A 477 -1.61 15.79 -5.70
CA LEU A 477 -2.26 14.54 -5.27
C LEU A 477 -3.35 14.04 -6.24
N PHE A 478 -4.02 14.95 -6.94
CA PHE A 478 -5.08 14.61 -7.87
C PHE A 478 -4.65 15.00 -9.28
N PRO A 479 -4.50 14.04 -10.21
CA PRO A 479 -4.19 14.37 -11.58
C PRO A 479 -5.37 15.13 -12.20
N ARG A 480 -5.10 15.81 -13.32
CA ARG A 480 -6.13 16.51 -14.08
C ARG A 480 -7.23 15.52 -14.50
N PRO A 481 -8.52 15.82 -14.31
CA PRO A 481 -9.60 14.91 -14.70
C PRO A 481 -9.59 14.71 -16.23
N GLU A 482 -9.39 13.46 -16.67
CA GLU A 482 -9.29 13.07 -18.09
C GLU A 482 -10.42 13.64 -18.92
N THR A 483 -10.16 14.31 -20.04
CA THR A 483 -11.14 14.42 -21.14
C THR A 483 -11.56 13.03 -21.54
N GLN A 484 -12.80 12.62 -21.20
CA GLN A 484 -13.41 11.39 -21.69
C GLN A 484 -13.28 11.36 -23.23
N VAL A 485 -12.21 10.75 -23.73
CA VAL A 485 -12.13 10.29 -25.10
C VAL A 485 -12.60 8.86 -25.01
N SER A 486 -13.84 8.64 -25.43
CA SER A 486 -14.50 7.35 -25.42
C SER A 486 -13.57 6.22 -25.90
N GLY A 487 -13.30 5.25 -25.02
CA GLY A 487 -12.81 3.92 -25.41
C GLY A 487 -11.33 3.61 -25.24
N ASN A 488 -10.54 4.38 -24.48
CA ASN A 488 -9.17 3.95 -24.13
C ASN A 488 -8.90 4.13 -22.63
N PRO A 489 -8.67 3.04 -21.86
CA PRO A 489 -8.57 3.06 -20.40
C PRO A 489 -7.15 3.26 -19.85
N ASP A 490 -6.16 3.51 -20.71
CA ASP A 490 -4.81 3.84 -20.24
C ASP A 490 -4.74 5.35 -19.93
N PRO A 491 -4.19 5.75 -18.76
CA PRO A 491 -3.96 7.15 -18.42
C PRO A 491 -2.92 7.71 -19.38
N LEU A 492 -3.38 8.25 -20.50
CA LEU A 492 -2.51 8.92 -21.45
C LEU A 492 -1.98 10.17 -20.76
N ILE A 493 -0.67 10.21 -20.55
CA ILE A 493 0.08 11.43 -20.24
C ILE A 493 -0.38 12.51 -21.24
N ASP A 494 -1.26 13.41 -20.81
CA ASP A 494 -1.81 14.46 -21.66
C ASP A 494 -0.72 15.54 -21.87
N VAL A 495 -0.64 16.09 -23.08
CA VAL A 495 0.21 17.24 -23.43
C VAL A 495 0.06 18.37 -22.42
N ARG A 496 -1.14 18.56 -21.87
CA ARG A 496 -1.41 19.56 -20.81
C ARG A 496 -0.69 19.25 -19.50
N MET A 497 -0.71 17.98 -19.08
CA MET A 497 0.02 17.51 -17.91
C MET A 497 1.53 17.77 -18.06
N VAL A 498 2.07 17.47 -19.24
CA VAL A 498 3.48 17.77 -19.59
C VAL A 498 3.77 19.26 -19.51
N HIS A 499 2.85 20.12 -19.99
CA HIS A 499 2.99 21.56 -19.89
C HIS A 499 2.99 22.07 -18.45
N ASP A 500 2.12 21.54 -17.58
CA ASP A 500 2.07 21.90 -16.16
C ASP A 500 3.36 21.49 -15.43
N VAL A 501 3.82 20.24 -15.64
CA VAL A 501 5.11 19.76 -15.11
C VAL A 501 6.26 20.65 -15.57
N ALA A 502 6.31 20.97 -16.87
CA ALA A 502 7.33 21.84 -17.42
C ALA A 502 7.27 23.27 -16.84
N ALA A 503 6.07 23.80 -16.58
CA ALA A 503 5.89 25.10 -15.96
C ALA A 503 6.39 25.12 -14.51
N ILE A 504 6.11 24.07 -13.72
CA ILE A 504 6.61 23.91 -12.35
C ILE A 504 8.14 23.86 -12.35
N PHE A 505 8.75 23.04 -13.22
CA PHE A 505 10.20 23.01 -13.36
C PHE A 505 10.78 24.39 -13.73
N LYS A 506 10.16 25.11 -14.66
CA LYS A 506 10.60 26.46 -15.05
C LYS A 506 10.47 27.49 -13.93
N SER A 507 9.48 27.36 -13.06
CA SER A 507 9.27 28.29 -11.96
C SER A 507 10.36 28.24 -10.90
N ASN A 508 11.01 27.08 -10.72
CA ASN A 508 12.04 26.91 -9.71
C ASN A 508 13.15 25.95 -10.17
N GLY A 509 14.37 26.48 -10.23
CA GLY A 509 15.56 25.74 -10.65
C GLY A 509 15.94 24.59 -9.71
N SER A 510 15.51 24.60 -8.44
CA SER A 510 15.84 23.53 -7.48
C SER A 510 14.93 22.31 -7.58
N ILE A 511 13.76 22.41 -8.24
CA ILE A 511 12.81 21.31 -8.34
C ILE A 511 13.39 20.24 -9.28
N CYS A 512 13.62 19.06 -8.73
CA CYS A 512 14.15 17.90 -9.44
C CYS A 512 13.04 16.94 -9.83
N ARG A 513 11.96 16.86 -9.05
CA ARG A 513 10.88 15.90 -9.25
C ARG A 513 9.52 16.55 -9.10
N VAL A 514 8.61 16.18 -9.99
CA VAL A 514 7.20 16.55 -9.93
C VAL A 514 6.41 15.26 -9.99
N GLY A 515 5.49 15.04 -9.06
CA GLY A 515 4.56 13.92 -9.09
C GLY A 515 3.13 14.40 -9.35
N MET A 516 2.32 13.56 -9.98
CA MET A 516 0.88 13.79 -10.14
C MET A 516 0.09 12.51 -9.89
N GLY A 517 -0.90 12.56 -9.01
CA GLY A 517 -1.62 11.35 -8.60
C GLY A 517 -0.74 10.39 -7.82
N ASN A 518 -1.19 9.13 -7.77
CA ASN A 518 -0.42 8.05 -7.17
C ASN A 518 0.59 7.50 -8.20
N SER A 519 1.88 7.52 -7.85
CA SER A 519 2.97 6.87 -8.61
C SER A 519 3.41 7.47 -9.96
N LEU A 520 2.77 8.51 -10.52
CA LEU A 520 3.35 9.21 -11.68
C LEU A 520 4.35 10.26 -11.22
N VAL A 521 5.63 10.04 -11.53
CA VAL A 521 6.72 10.96 -11.18
C VAL A 521 7.53 11.29 -12.42
N TRP A 522 7.75 12.60 -12.62
CA TRP A 522 8.66 13.13 -13.62
C TRP A 522 9.92 13.63 -12.94
N GLU A 523 11.06 13.22 -13.48
CA GLU A 523 12.37 13.67 -13.01
C GLU A 523 13.02 14.60 -14.03
N ARG A 524 13.69 15.64 -13.54
CA ARG A 524 14.51 16.52 -14.38
C ARG A 524 15.82 15.80 -14.71
N SER A 525 15.98 15.33 -15.95
CA SER A 525 17.26 14.81 -16.41
C SER A 525 18.33 15.93 -16.39
N MET A 526 19.53 15.64 -15.88
CA MET A 526 20.67 16.59 -15.78
C MET A 526 21.33 16.94 -17.15
N GLY A 527 20.61 16.84 -18.26
CA GLY A 527 21.08 17.12 -19.62
C GLY A 527 20.32 18.26 -20.34
N PRO A 528 20.89 18.85 -21.40
CA PRO A 528 20.34 20.04 -22.08
C PRO A 528 18.99 19.82 -22.78
N GLU A 529 18.51 18.58 -22.90
CA GLU A 529 17.22 18.22 -23.52
C GLU A 529 16.29 17.39 -22.62
N GLY A 530 16.38 17.57 -21.29
CA GLY A 530 15.30 17.27 -20.33
C GLY A 530 14.32 16.13 -20.69
N VAL A 531 14.76 14.87 -20.73
CA VAL A 531 13.87 13.74 -21.01
C VAL A 531 13.03 13.44 -19.77
N LEU A 532 11.71 13.50 -19.94
CA LEU A 532 10.69 13.17 -18.94
C LEU A 532 10.47 11.64 -18.95
N THR A 533 11.04 10.92 -17.99
CA THR A 533 10.74 9.49 -17.78
C THR A 533 9.52 9.35 -16.86
N CYS A 534 8.55 8.51 -17.25
CA CYS A 534 7.38 8.15 -16.45
C CYS A 534 7.26 6.62 -16.50
N ASP A 535 7.49 5.95 -15.37
CA ASP A 535 7.22 4.51 -15.24
C ASP A 535 5.78 4.32 -14.77
N GLY A 536 4.89 4.08 -15.72
CA GLY A 536 3.45 3.84 -15.47
C GLY A 536 3.16 2.48 -14.84
N SER A 537 3.96 2.00 -13.89
CA SER A 537 3.71 0.72 -13.22
C SER A 537 2.60 0.86 -12.17
N SER A 538 1.66 -0.10 -12.17
CA SER A 538 0.49 -0.16 -11.28
C SER A 538 0.81 -0.58 -9.85
N ALA A 539 2.04 -1.02 -9.57
CA ALA A 539 2.57 -1.20 -8.22
C ALA A 539 3.46 0.01 -7.89
N PRO A 540 3.52 0.47 -6.62
CA PRO A 540 4.52 1.45 -6.22
C PRO A 540 5.89 0.87 -6.55
N ASP A 541 6.53 1.44 -7.57
CA ASP A 541 7.91 1.11 -7.89
C ASP A 541 8.73 1.41 -6.62
N PRO A 542 9.48 0.44 -6.06
CA PRO A 542 10.30 0.67 -4.89
C PRO A 542 11.33 1.80 -5.07
N LEU A 543 11.60 2.21 -6.31
CA LEU A 543 12.45 3.34 -6.64
C LEU A 543 11.73 4.70 -6.49
N VAL A 544 10.40 4.72 -6.52
CA VAL A 544 9.60 5.93 -6.30
C VAL A 544 9.57 6.25 -4.81
N PRO A 545 9.92 7.48 -4.40
CA PRO A 545 9.89 7.81 -2.97
C PRO A 545 8.48 7.87 -2.41
N LYS A 546 8.31 7.34 -1.17
CA LYS A 546 7.03 7.21 -0.44
C LYS A 546 6.15 8.47 -0.49
N PHE A 547 6.76 9.66 -0.56
CA PHE A 547 6.08 10.94 -0.73
C PHE A 547 5.04 10.94 -1.87
N TYR A 548 5.32 10.24 -2.98
CA TYR A 548 4.48 10.16 -4.18
C TYR A 548 3.52 8.95 -4.19
N HIS A 549 3.51 8.12 -3.14
CA HIS A 549 2.60 6.96 -3.03
C HIS A 549 1.19 7.32 -2.54
N ALA A 550 0.85 8.61 -2.56
CA ALA A 550 -0.44 9.14 -2.15
C ALA A 550 -1.17 9.78 -3.33
N GLY A 551 -2.48 9.96 -3.19
CA GLY A 551 -3.31 10.61 -4.20
C GLY A 551 -4.07 9.63 -5.10
N TYR A 552 -4.73 10.19 -6.11
CA TYR A 552 -5.65 9.46 -6.97
C TYR A 552 -4.93 8.92 -8.22
N LEU A 553 -5.25 7.69 -8.63
CA LEU A 553 -4.90 7.21 -9.96
C LEU A 553 -5.91 7.80 -10.94
N ALA A 554 -5.47 8.50 -12.01
CA ALA A 554 -6.40 8.96 -13.05
C ALA A 554 -7.29 7.79 -13.51
N ASN A 555 -8.60 8.01 -13.50
CA ASN A 555 -9.65 6.99 -13.52
C ASN A 555 -9.43 5.80 -14.50
N ARG A 556 -9.39 4.58 -13.95
CA ARG A 556 -10.16 3.48 -14.55
C ARG A 556 -11.64 3.72 -14.25
N GLN A 557 -12.34 4.42 -15.12
CA GLN A 557 -13.81 4.47 -15.11
C GLN A 557 -14.37 3.26 -15.87
N GLU A 558 -14.53 2.11 -15.20
CA GLU A 558 -15.63 1.17 -15.45
C GLU A 558 -15.92 0.40 -14.15
N PRO A 559 -17.19 0.19 -13.76
CA PRO A 559 -17.53 -0.98 -12.96
C PRO A 559 -17.44 -2.16 -13.92
N LEU A 560 -16.25 -2.74 -14.07
CA LEU A 560 -16.16 -4.12 -14.48
C LEU A 560 -16.71 -4.92 -13.29
N ASP A 561 -17.96 -5.36 -13.43
CA ASP A 561 -18.32 -6.70 -12.98
C ASP A 561 -17.29 -7.66 -13.59
N GLU A 562 -16.11 -7.78 -12.98
CA GLU A 562 -14.99 -8.73 -13.22
C GLU A 562 -13.73 -8.14 -12.55
N TYR A 563 -13.49 -8.57 -11.31
CA TYR A 563 -12.21 -8.38 -10.63
C TYR A 563 -11.13 -9.20 -11.35
N ASP A 564 -10.49 -8.64 -12.36
CA ASP A 564 -9.12 -8.99 -12.77
C ASP A 564 -8.23 -7.81 -12.34
N ALA A 565 -7.78 -7.86 -11.09
CA ALA A 565 -6.85 -6.91 -10.50
C ALA A 565 -5.40 -7.23 -10.95
N THR A 566 -5.18 -7.23 -12.26
CA THR A 566 -3.89 -7.09 -12.93
C THR A 566 -4.19 -6.61 -14.34
N PRO A 567 -3.37 -5.77 -15.00
CA PRO A 567 -3.42 -5.71 -16.44
C PRO A 567 -2.88 -7.06 -16.95
N ARG A 568 -3.72 -8.10 -16.96
CA ARG A 568 -3.50 -9.28 -17.79
C ARG A 568 -3.63 -8.78 -19.23
N ARG A 569 -2.53 -8.31 -19.81
CA ARG A 569 -2.36 -8.52 -21.24
C ARG A 569 -2.05 -10.01 -21.36
N PRO A 570 -2.98 -10.88 -21.79
CA PRO A 570 -2.56 -12.16 -22.31
C PRO A 570 -1.55 -11.83 -23.40
N GLY A 571 -0.32 -12.32 -23.26
CA GLY A 571 0.62 -12.29 -24.37
C GLY A 571 -0.13 -12.91 -25.54
N ARG A 572 -0.30 -12.16 -26.63
CA ARG A 572 -1.00 -12.72 -27.80
C ARG A 572 -0.24 -14.00 -28.17
N THR A 573 -0.95 -15.06 -28.52
CA THR A 573 -0.34 -16.38 -28.79
C THR A 573 0.82 -16.30 -29.81
N GLU A 574 0.83 -15.28 -30.66
CA GLU A 574 1.93 -14.91 -31.56
C GLU A 574 3.21 -14.39 -30.86
N GLU A 575 3.11 -13.61 -29.78
CA GLU A 575 4.27 -13.09 -29.03
C GLU A 575 4.98 -14.20 -28.26
N ILE A 576 4.21 -15.15 -27.69
CA ILE A 576 4.75 -16.39 -27.10
C ILE A 576 5.44 -17.26 -28.17
N GLY A 577 4.87 -17.31 -29.38
CA GLY A 577 5.48 -17.97 -30.55
C GLY A 577 6.80 -17.32 -30.97
N GLN A 578 6.84 -15.99 -31.03
CA GLN A 578 8.05 -15.23 -31.36
C GLN A 578 9.13 -15.36 -30.27
N LEU A 579 8.74 -15.40 -28.99
CA LEU A 579 9.65 -15.65 -27.87
C LEU A 579 10.24 -17.06 -27.96
N ARG A 580 9.43 -18.08 -28.29
CA ARG A 580 9.89 -19.45 -28.56
C ARG A 580 10.86 -19.53 -29.72
N ASP A 581 10.56 -18.86 -30.83
CA ASP A 581 11.44 -18.80 -31.99
C ASP A 581 12.76 -18.09 -31.69
N LEU A 582 12.71 -17.00 -30.90
CA LEU A 582 13.89 -16.29 -30.43
C LEU A 582 14.74 -17.17 -29.51
N LEU A 583 14.12 -17.85 -28.54
CA LEU A 583 14.77 -18.80 -27.63
C LEU A 583 15.37 -19.98 -28.40
N GLY A 584 14.67 -20.53 -29.39
CA GLY A 584 15.19 -21.59 -30.27
C GLY A 584 16.40 -21.13 -31.11
N ARG A 585 16.46 -19.84 -31.47
CA ARG A 585 17.64 -19.25 -32.15
C ARG A 585 18.80 -18.98 -31.19
N ILE A 586 18.52 -18.58 -29.95
CA ILE A 586 19.52 -18.29 -28.92
C ILE A 586 20.16 -19.59 -28.38
N LEU A 587 19.36 -20.63 -28.19
CA LEU A 587 19.80 -21.90 -27.57
C LEU A 587 20.49 -22.86 -28.53
N GLY A 588 20.43 -22.59 -29.84
CA GLY A 588 20.99 -23.47 -30.86
C GLY A 588 20.22 -24.79 -30.99
N LYS A 589 20.30 -25.41 -32.17
CA LYS A 589 19.58 -26.65 -32.53
C LYS A 589 19.98 -27.91 -31.75
N GLU A 590 20.64 -27.80 -30.60
CA GLU A 590 21.08 -28.97 -29.82
C GLU A 590 20.06 -29.43 -28.76
N ALA A 591 18.97 -28.69 -28.54
CA ALA A 591 17.88 -29.10 -27.64
C ALA A 591 16.82 -30.01 -28.29
N GLU A 592 16.90 -30.31 -29.60
CA GLU A 592 15.94 -31.19 -30.30
C GLU A 592 16.14 -32.69 -30.02
N ALA A 593 17.01 -33.08 -29.08
CA ALA A 593 17.24 -34.47 -28.75
C ALA A 593 17.37 -34.73 -27.25
N LYS A 594 16.24 -34.74 -26.53
CA LYS A 594 15.82 -35.85 -25.64
C LYS A 594 14.57 -35.49 -24.82
N ASP A 595 13.54 -36.32 -25.01
CA ASP A 595 12.40 -36.59 -24.14
C ASP A 595 11.49 -35.42 -23.72
N VAL A 596 10.65 -34.98 -24.66
CA VAL A 596 9.41 -34.25 -24.36
C VAL A 596 8.31 -35.26 -24.05
N TYR A 597 7.83 -35.28 -22.80
CA TYR A 597 6.58 -35.94 -22.42
C TYR A 597 5.39 -35.28 -23.15
N PRO A 598 4.48 -36.03 -23.78
CA PRO A 598 3.26 -35.46 -24.33
C PRO A 598 2.27 -35.17 -23.20
N LEU A 599 1.89 -33.89 -23.04
CA LEU A 599 0.70 -33.50 -22.27
C LEU A 599 -0.57 -34.03 -22.96
N PRO A 600 -1.61 -34.47 -22.21
CA PRO A 600 -2.79 -35.09 -22.80
C PRO A 600 -3.63 -34.06 -23.57
N THR A 601 -3.88 -34.34 -24.84
CA THR A 601 -4.95 -33.72 -25.62
C THR A 601 -6.31 -34.06 -24.99
N LEU A 602 -6.89 -33.12 -24.25
CA LEU A 602 -8.31 -33.11 -23.91
C LEU A 602 -8.98 -31.92 -24.57
N LEU A 603 -9.22 -32.03 -25.88
CA LEU A 603 -10.28 -31.30 -26.57
C LEU A 603 -10.90 -32.18 -27.65
N GLY A 604 -12.15 -32.61 -27.39
CA GLY A 604 -13.15 -32.88 -28.43
C GLY A 604 -13.66 -34.32 -28.53
N GLN A 605 -14.79 -34.61 -27.88
CA GLN A 605 -16.06 -34.91 -28.57
C GLN A 605 -17.24 -35.13 -27.59
N ARG A 606 -18.27 -34.28 -27.80
CA ARG A 606 -19.64 -34.27 -27.25
C ARG A 606 -19.87 -33.73 -25.84
#